data_AF-A0A6L5EWU9-F1
#
_entry.id   AF-A0A6L5EWU9-F1
#
_cell.length_a   1.000
_cell.length_b   1.000
_cell.length_c   1.000
_cell.angle_alpha   90.00
_cell.angle_beta   90.00
_cell.angle_gamma   90.00
#
_symmetry.space_group_name_H-M   'P 1'
#
loop_
_entity.id
_entity.type
_entity.pdbx_description
1 polymer ?
#
loop_
_entity_poly.entity_id
_entity_poly.type
_entity_poly.pdbx_seq_one_letter_code
_entity_poly.pdbx_strand_id
1 'polypeptide(L)' 'MTGFAAAVFVLHILFVVFDANQGNGFVAFIYGLAKTLVLGLGDVFTPEDATIGVVLNYGFAAIVYLIIGKVVARALRHP' A
#
# COMPACT_ATOMS: atom_id res chain seq x y z
N MET A 1 12.29 -0.14 6.50
CA MET A 1 11.10 -1.02 6.29
C MET A 1 9.88 -0.25 5.81
N THR A 2 9.53 0.89 6.39
CA THR A 2 8.30 1.63 6.02
C THR A 2 8.26 2.15 4.58
N GLY A 3 9.38 2.63 4.04
CA GLY A 3 9.47 3.06 2.63
C GLY A 3 9.29 1.92 1.62
N PHE A 4 9.73 0.71 1.97
CA PHE A 4 9.51 -0.48 1.14
C PHE A 4 8.02 -0.82 1.05
N ALA A 5 7.31 -0.84 2.18
CA ALA A 5 5.87 -1.10 2.19
C ALA A 5 5.09 -0.04 1.39
N ALA A 6 5.45 1.24 1.54
CA ALA A 6 4.85 2.31 0.74
C ALA A 6 5.08 2.09 -0.77
N ALA A 7 6.28 1.67 -1.18
CA ALA A 7 6.56 1.34 -2.58
C ALA A 7 5.73 0.16 -3.09
N VAL A 8 5.54 -0.88 -2.27
CA VAL A 8 4.68 -2.04 -2.60
C VAL A 8 3.24 -1.58 -2.83
N PHE A 9 2.70 -0.72 -1.97
CA PHE A 9 1.33 -0.19 -2.13
C PHE A 9 1.19 0.63 -3.41
N VAL A 10 2.14 1.53 -3.69
CA VAL A 10 2.13 2.33 -4.93
C VAL A 10 2.18 1.41 -6.15
N LEU A 11 3.03 0.39 -6.14
CA LEU A 11 3.12 -0.55 -7.26
C LEU A 11 1.83 -1.35 -7.46
N HIS A 12 1.21 -1.80 -6.36
CA HIS A 12 -0.10 -2.46 -6.42
C HIS A 12 -1.20 -1.54 -7.01
N ILE A 13 -1.24 -0.28 -6.59
CA ILE A 13 -2.18 0.71 -7.14
C ILE A 13 -1.96 0.88 -8.64
N LEU A 14 -0.71 1.05 -9.08
CA LEU A 14 -0.40 1.19 -10.51
C LEU A 14 -0.87 -0.04 -11.29
N PHE A 15 -0.68 -1.24 -10.76
CA PHE A 15 -1.16 -2.46 -11.41
C PHE A 15 -2.68 -2.52 -11.54
N VAL A 16 -3.43 -2.06 -10.54
CA VAL A 16 -4.90 -2.03 -10.64
C VAL A 16 -5.36 -0.94 -11.61
N VAL A 17 -4.78 0.27 -11.52
CA VAL A 17 -5.16 1.40 -12.39
C VAL A 17 -4.84 1.14 -13.86
N PHE A 18 -3.72 0.47 -14.16
CA PHE A 18 -3.33 0.11 -15.52
C PHE A 18 -3.86 -1.25 -15.98
N ASP A 19 -4.76 -1.88 -15.21
CA ASP A 19 -5.34 -3.19 -15.52
C ASP A 19 -4.27 -4.25 -15.85
N ALA A 20 -3.23 -4.29 -15.03
CA ALA A 20 -2.11 -5.20 -15.22
C ALA A 20 -2.56 -6.66 -15.11
N ASN A 21 -1.99 -7.51 -15.97
CA ASN A 21 -2.33 -8.94 -16.03
C ASN A 21 -2.09 -9.66 -14.70
N GLN A 22 -3.17 -10.01 -14.00
CA GLN A 22 -3.14 -10.74 -12.73
C GLN A 22 -2.62 -12.18 -12.85
N GLY A 23 -2.59 -12.75 -14.06
CA GLY A 23 -1.96 -14.04 -14.34
C GLY A 23 -0.43 -13.98 -14.36
N ASN A 24 0.16 -12.77 -14.34
CA ASN A 24 1.61 -12.61 -14.23
C ASN A 24 2.07 -12.83 -12.78
N GLY A 25 3.05 -13.72 -12.59
CA GLY A 25 3.56 -14.07 -11.26
C GLY A 25 4.11 -12.88 -10.47
N PHE A 26 4.66 -11.85 -11.13
CA PHE A 26 5.15 -10.65 -10.45
C PHE A 26 4.00 -9.76 -9.96
N VAL A 27 2.95 -9.58 -10.76
CA VAL A 27 1.76 -8.80 -10.35
C VAL A 27 1.08 -9.48 -9.16
N ALA A 28 0.86 -10.79 -9.24
CA ALA A 28 0.27 -11.58 -8.15
C ALA A 28 1.13 -11.55 -6.88
N PHE A 29 2.45 -11.58 -7.01
CA PHE A 29 3.38 -11.45 -5.87
C PHE A 29 3.24 -10.10 -5.16
N ILE A 30 3.23 -9.00 -5.92
CA ILE A 30 3.07 -7.65 -5.36
C ILE A 30 1.70 -7.48 -4.70
N TYR A 31 0.63 -8.01 -5.31
CA TYR A 31 -0.70 -8.04 -4.69
C TYR A 31 -0.69 -8.77 -3.35
N GLY A 32 -0.06 -9.95 -3.28
CA GLY A 32 0.09 -10.71 -2.04
C GLY A 32 0.82 -9.92 -0.96
N LEU A 33 1.96 -9.30 -1.30
CA LEU A 33 2.70 -8.46 -0.37
C LEU A 33 1.87 -7.25 0.11
N ALA A 34 1.17 -6.57 -0.81
CA ALA A 34 0.33 -5.43 -0.48
C ALA A 34 -0.77 -5.85 0.51
N LYS A 35 -1.45 -6.97 0.26
CA LYS A 35 -2.48 -7.51 1.14
C LYS A 35 -1.95 -7.87 2.53
N THR A 36 -0.74 -8.43 2.62
CA THR A 36 -0.11 -8.74 3.91
C THR A 36 0.29 -7.48 4.68
N LEU A 37 0.76 -6.44 3.98
CA LEU A 37 1.26 -5.21 4.59
C LEU A 37 0.16 -4.20 4.92
N VAL A 38 -1.02 -4.28 4.31
CA VAL A 38 -2.08 -3.27 4.53
C VAL A 38 -2.64 -3.31 5.96
N LEU A 39 -2.47 -4.42 6.69
CA LEU A 39 -2.80 -4.59 8.11
C LEU A 39 -4.21 -4.10 8.49
N GLY A 40 -5.21 -4.38 7.65
CA GLY A 40 -6.60 -3.99 7.89
C GLY A 40 -6.98 -2.60 7.37
N LEU A 41 -6.06 -1.84 6.78
CA LEU A 41 -6.35 -0.57 6.11
C LEU A 41 -6.92 -0.72 4.69
N GLY A 42 -7.15 -1.97 4.25
CA GLY A 42 -7.58 -2.28 2.87
C GLY A 42 -9.04 -1.94 2.57
N ASP A 43 -9.86 -1.77 3.61
CA ASP A 43 -11.32 -1.62 3.50
C ASP A 43 -11.83 -0.39 4.29
N VAL A 44 -10.98 0.61 4.53
CA VAL A 44 -11.34 1.87 5.21
C VAL A 44 -12.32 2.70 4.36
N PHE A 45 -12.15 2.67 3.04
CA PHE A 45 -13.01 3.31 2.06
C PHE A 45 -13.65 2.24 1.18
N THR A 46 -14.98 2.24 1.08
CA THR A 46 -15.74 1.25 0.28
C THR A 46 -16.59 1.92 -0.80
N PRO A 47 -15.98 2.57 -1.81
CA PRO A 47 -16.73 3.12 -2.95
C PRO A 47 -17.30 2.00 -3.83
N GLU A 48 -18.27 2.34 -4.68
CA GLU A 48 -18.85 1.38 -5.64
C GLU A 48 -17.83 0.90 -6.68
N ASP A 49 -16.90 1.76 -7.06
CA ASP A 49 -15.80 1.44 -7.99
C ASP A 49 -14.62 0.80 -7.24
N ALA A 50 -14.31 -0.45 -7.57
CA ALA A 50 -13.24 -1.21 -6.93
C ALA A 50 -11.84 -0.58 -7.14
N THR A 51 -11.57 0.01 -8.30
CA THR A 51 -10.29 0.67 -8.60
C THR A 51 -10.11 1.91 -7.73
N ILE A 52 -11.16 2.72 -7.58
CA ILE A 52 -11.15 3.87 -6.65
C ILE A 52 -10.91 3.38 -5.21
N GLY A 53 -11.55 2.27 -4.82
CA GLY A 53 -11.33 1.64 -3.52
C GLY A 53 -9.87 1.28 -3.28
N VAL A 54 -9.22 0.64 -4.26
CA VAL A 54 -7.78 0.29 -4.15
C VAL A 54 -6.92 1.54 -4.02
N VAL A 55 -7.14 2.57 -4.86
CA VAL A 55 -6.36 3.81 -4.82
C VAL A 55 -6.46 4.47 -3.45
N LEU A 56 -7.68 4.60 -2.91
CA LEU A 56 -7.91 5.25 -1.62
C LEU A 56 -7.30 4.48 -0.46
N ASN A 57 -7.58 3.18 -0.36
CA ASN A 57 -7.15 2.37 0.78
C ASN A 57 -5.63 2.17 0.81
N TYR A 58 -5.04 1.75 -0.32
CA TYR A 58 -3.60 1.52 -0.38
C TYR A 58 -2.81 2.83 -0.42
N GLY A 59 -3.38 3.91 -0.97
CA GLY A 59 -2.79 5.25 -0.90
C GLY A 59 -2.75 5.77 0.53
N PHE A 60 -3.85 5.60 1.27
CA PHE A 60 -3.92 5.93 2.69
C PHE A 60 -2.92 5.10 3.50
N ALA A 61 -2.86 3.78 3.27
CA ALA A 61 -1.90 2.91 3.93
C ALA A 61 -0.44 3.34 3.68
N ALA A 62 -0.09 3.75 2.46
CA ALA A 62 1.24 4.26 2.14
C ALA A 62 1.58 5.52 2.95
N ILE A 63 0.64 6.47 3.04
CA ILE A 63 0.82 7.69 3.84
C ILE A 63 1.03 7.34 5.33
N VAL A 64 0.20 6.45 5.89
CA VAL A 64 0.31 5.98 7.28
C VAL A 64 1.70 5.39 7.55
N TYR A 65 2.17 4.49 6.68
CA TYR A 65 3.49 3.87 6.81
C TYR A 65 4.63 4.91 6.78
N LEU A 66 4.55 5.89 5.89
CA LEU A 66 5.56 6.95 5.80
C LEU A 66 5.55 7.86 7.03
N ILE A 67 4.38 8.19 7.57
CA ILE A 67 4.25 8.98 8.81
C ILE A 67 4.86 8.21 9.98
N ILE A 68 4.47 6.94 10.18
CA ILE A 68 5.02 6.08 11.24
C ILE A 68 6.54 6.00 11.12
N GLY A 69 7.07 5.78 9.92
CA GLY A 69 8.50 5.72 9.68
C GLY A 69 9.23 7.00 10.09
N LYS A 70 8.66 8.18 9.76
CA LYS A 70 9.23 9.48 10.16
C LYS A 70 9.17 9.70 11.67
N VAL A 71 8.05 9.36 12.31
CA VAL A 71 7.87 9.51 13.77
C VAL A 71 8.86 8.63 14.52
N VAL A 72 8.97 7.35 14.15
CA VAL A 72 9.92 6.41 14.76
C VAL A 72 11.37 6.88 14.52
N ALA A 73 11.71 7.29 13.30
CA ALA A 73 13.06 7.79 13.01
C ALA A 73 13.41 9.04 13.82
N ARG A 74 12.43 9.93 14.07
CA ARG A 74 12.63 11.11 14.91
C ARG A 74 12.77 10.74 16.38
N ALA A 75 11.95 9.84 16.89
CA ALA A 75 12.02 9.35 18.27
C ALA A 75 13.37 8.69 18.58
N LEU A 76 13.90 7.87 17.66
CA LEU A 76 15.20 7.22 17.84
C LEU A 76 16.41 8.16 17.69
N ARG A 77 16.24 9.31 17.02
CA ARG A 77 17.31 10.31 16.83
C ARG A 77 17.43 11.32 17.97
N HIS A 78 16.42 11.39 18.84
CA HIS A 78 16.47 12.15 20.10
C HIS A 78 16.56 11.16 21.27
N PRO A 79 17.75 10.61 21.59
CA PRO A 79 18.01 10.05 22.91
C PRO A 79 18.14 11.15 23.97
#